data_AF-K1TLV4-F1
#
_entry.id   AF-K1TLV4-F1
#
_cell.length_a   1.000
_cell.length_b   1.000
_cell.length_c   1.000
_cell.angle_alpha   90.00
_cell.angle_beta   90.00
_cell.angle_gamma   90.00
#
_symmetry.space_group_name_H-M   'P 1'
#
loop_
_entity.id
_entity.type
_entity.pdbx_description
1 polymer ?
#
loop_
_entity_poly.entity_id
_entity_poly.type
_entity_poly.pdbx_seq_one_letter_code
_entity_poly.pdbx_strand_id
1 'polypeptide(L)'
;MTNDIRNLLAARILLLDGGFGTMVQGYGLDEADYRGERFRDWNVQLKGCNDLLALTRPDTVREIHEKYLQAGADIITTDSFNA
;
A
#
# COMPACT_ATOMS: atom_id res chain seq x y z
N MET A 1 17.40 -17.56 -5.79
CA MET A 1 16.66 -18.72 -5.23
C MET A 1 15.39 -18.18 -4.65
N THR A 2 14.24 -18.56 -5.20
CA THR A 2 12.94 -18.23 -4.62
C THR A 2 12.71 -19.23 -3.48
N ASN A 3 12.65 -18.76 -2.24
CA ASN A 3 12.26 -19.63 -1.13
C ASN A 3 10.78 -19.94 -1.30
N ASP A 4 10.43 -21.23 -1.44
CA ASP A 4 9.02 -21.65 -1.47
C ASP A 4 8.36 -21.29 -0.13
N ILE A 5 7.26 -20.54 -0.20
CA ILE A 5 6.50 -20.11 0.97
C ILE A 5 6.05 -21.28 1.84
N ARG A 6 5.78 -22.46 1.25
CA ARG A 6 5.42 -23.67 2.00
C ARG A 6 6.54 -24.14 2.92
N ASN A 7 7.79 -24.06 2.47
CA ASN A 7 8.95 -24.43 3.28
C ASN A 7 9.16 -23.44 4.42
N LEU A 8 8.95 -22.15 4.16
CA LEU A 8 9.06 -21.10 5.18
C LEU A 8 7.99 -21.25 6.27
N LEU A 9 6.73 -21.49 5.87
CA LEU A 9 5.61 -21.72 6.77
C LEU A 9 5.78 -22.98 7.64
N ALA A 10 6.47 -24.02 7.13
CA ALA A 10 6.78 -25.21 7.92
C ALA A 10 7.88 -24.97 8.97
N ALA A 11 8.76 -23.99 8.74
CA ALA A 11 9.92 -23.72 9.59
C ALA A 11 9.67 -22.64 10.66
N ARG A 12 8.79 -21.67 10.38
CA ARG A 12 8.47 -20.58 11.30
C ARG A 12 7.15 -19.89 10.96
N ILE A 13 6.68 -19.04 11.88
CA ILE A 13 5.59 -18.11 11.63
C ILE A 13 6.07 -17.03 10.64
N LEU A 14 5.23 -16.73 9.65
CA LEU A 14 5.40 -15.59 8.76
C LEU A 14 4.47 -14.45 9.17
N LEU A 15 4.99 -13.22 9.11
CA LEU A 15 4.23 -12.03 9.44
C LEU A 15 3.68 -11.37 8.17
N LEU A 16 2.35 -11.23 8.12
CA LEU A 16 1.69 -10.35 7.15
C LEU A 16 1.86 -8.89 7.59
N ASP A 17 1.87 -7.98 6.63
CA ASP A 17 1.83 -6.54 6.91
C ASP A 17 0.54 -6.10 7.61
N GLY A 18 0.49 -4.83 7.99
CA GLY A 18 -0.62 -4.23 8.70
C GLY A 18 -1.60 -3.48 7.80
N GLY A 19 -2.52 -2.75 8.42
CA GLY A 19 -3.53 -1.96 7.70
C GLY A 19 -2.94 -0.80 6.90
N PHE A 20 -2.90 -0.95 5.57
CA PHE A 20 -2.42 0.07 4.63
C PHE A 20 -3.15 1.41 4.79
N GLY A 21 -4.49 1.39 4.87
CA GLY A 21 -5.28 2.61 5.03
C GLY A 21 -4.98 3.40 6.31
N THR A 22 -4.64 2.72 7.40
CA THR A 22 -4.21 3.37 8.65
C THR A 22 -2.90 4.12 8.46
N MET A 23 -1.96 3.54 7.71
CA MET A 23 -0.70 4.21 7.40
C MET A 23 -0.92 5.43 6.51
N VAL A 24 -1.78 5.32 5.47
CA VAL A 24 -2.13 6.44 4.58
C VAL A 24 -2.71 7.64 5.35
N GLN A 25 -3.56 7.41 6.36
CA GLN A 25 -4.13 8.49 7.17
C GLN A 25 -3.05 9.35 7.85
N GLY A 26 -1.90 8.78 8.20
CA GLY A 26 -0.77 9.49 8.81
C GLY A 26 -0.04 10.46 7.88
N TYR A 27 -0.20 10.34 6.56
CA TYR A 27 0.42 11.25 5.58
C TYR A 27 -0.40 12.52 5.33
N GLY A 28 -1.63 12.61 5.85
CA GLY A 28 -2.44 13.83 5.75
C GLY A 28 -2.85 14.21 4.32
N LEU A 29 -2.92 13.23 3.41
CA LEU A 29 -3.18 13.47 1.99
C LEU A 29 -4.54 14.15 1.73
N ASP A 30 -4.54 15.06 0.76
CA ASP A 30 -5.71 15.82 0.30
C ASP A 30 -6.21 15.36 -1.08
N GLU A 31 -7.32 15.94 -1.54
CA GLU A 31 -7.94 15.57 -2.82
C GLU A 31 -6.99 15.71 -4.02
N ALA A 32 -6.07 16.69 -4.02
CA ALA A 32 -5.12 16.88 -5.10
C ALA A 32 -4.08 15.75 -5.13
N ASP A 33 -3.70 15.23 -3.96
CA ASP A 33 -2.80 14.08 -3.86
C ASP A 33 -3.42 12.81 -4.48
N TYR A 34 -4.69 12.53 -4.20
CA TYR A 34 -5.39 11.37 -4.77
C TYR A 34 -5.62 11.51 -6.27
N ARG A 35 -5.87 12.73 -6.77
CA ARG A 35 -6.06 12.99 -8.21
C ARG A 35 -4.77 12.88 -9.00
N GLY A 36 -3.67 13.41 -8.44
CA GLY A 36 -2.44 13.65 -9.17
C GLY A 36 -2.68 14.38 -10.50
N GLU A 37 -1.75 14.19 -11.44
CA GLU A 37 -1.90 14.73 -12.80
C GLU A 37 -2.98 13.98 -13.59
N ARG A 38 -3.06 12.67 -13.41
CA ARG A 38 -3.87 11.76 -14.24
C ARG A 38 -5.37 11.99 -14.10
N PHE A 39 -5.84 12.37 -12.92
CA PHE A 39 -7.27 12.52 -12.62
C PHE A 39 -7.63 13.95 -12.18
N ARG A 40 -6.80 14.93 -12.54
CA ARG A 40 -6.98 16.34 -12.18
C ARG A 40 -8.42 16.82 -12.44
N ASP A 41 -8.92 16.57 -13.64
CA ASP A 41 -10.23 17.06 -14.11
C ASP A 41 -11.39 16.07 -13.88
N TRP A 42 -11.19 15.03 -13.05
CA TRP A 42 -12.23 14.04 -12.78
C TRP A 42 -13.44 14.68 -12.06
N ASN A 43 -14.65 14.30 -12.44
CA ASN A 43 -15.87 15.03 -12.05
C ASN A 43 -16.41 14.69 -10.65
N VAL A 44 -15.84 13.69 -9.96
CA VAL A 44 -16.22 13.29 -8.60
C VAL A 44 -15.00 13.29 -7.69
N GLN A 45 -15.23 13.39 -6.38
CA GLN A 45 -14.16 13.32 -5.37
C GLN A 45 -13.50 11.94 -5.35
N LEU A 46 -12.17 11.93 -5.22
CA LEU A 46 -11.35 10.70 -5.21
C LEU A 46 -10.66 10.46 -3.86
N LYS A 47 -10.62 11.45 -2.96
CA LYS A 47 -10.05 11.30 -1.62
C LYS A 47 -10.69 10.13 -0.88
N GLY A 48 -9.83 9.25 -0.36
CA GLY A 48 -10.22 8.03 0.34
C GLY A 48 -10.23 6.77 -0.53
N CYS A 49 -10.14 6.91 -1.86
CA CYS A 49 -9.89 5.78 -2.75
C CYS A 49 -8.38 5.48 -2.77
N ASN A 50 -7.91 4.75 -1.76
CA ASN A 50 -6.47 4.48 -1.56
C ASN A 50 -5.84 3.75 -2.74
N ASP A 51 -6.56 2.84 -3.39
CA ASP A 51 -6.10 2.07 -4.56
C ASP A 51 -5.53 2.97 -5.68
N LEU A 52 -6.01 4.22 -5.81
CA LEU A 52 -5.51 5.18 -6.78
C LEU A 52 -4.10 5.71 -6.47
N LEU A 53 -3.68 5.65 -5.20
CA LEU A 53 -2.38 6.12 -4.76
C LEU A 53 -1.25 5.29 -5.39
N ALA A 54 -1.50 4.03 -5.78
CA ALA A 54 -0.57 3.25 -6.60
C ALA A 54 -0.23 3.94 -7.95
N LEU A 55 -1.12 4.80 -8.46
CA LEU A 55 -0.94 5.55 -9.70
C LEU A 55 -0.53 7.01 -9.46
N THR A 56 -1.08 7.66 -8.44
CA THR A 56 -0.93 9.10 -8.22
C THR A 56 0.13 9.45 -7.17
N ARG A 57 0.42 8.52 -6.24
CA ARG A 57 1.43 8.63 -5.19
C ARG A 57 2.22 7.33 -4.99
N PRO A 58 2.85 6.78 -6.06
CA PRO A 58 3.57 5.51 -5.97
C PRO A 58 4.71 5.53 -4.94
N ASP A 59 5.33 6.68 -4.70
CA ASP A 59 6.37 6.82 -3.68
C ASP A 59 5.83 6.64 -2.26
N THR A 60 4.64 7.18 -1.96
CA THR A 60 3.98 6.98 -0.65
C THR A 60 3.60 5.52 -0.44
N VAL A 61 3.06 4.85 -1.46
CA VAL A 61 2.72 3.43 -1.41
C VAL A 61 3.98 2.58 -1.16
N ARG A 62 5.07 2.87 -1.90
CA ARG A 62 6.35 2.21 -1.71
C ARG A 62 6.91 2.43 -0.30
N GLU A 63 6.89 3.65 0.21
CA GLU A 63 7.36 3.97 1.57
C GLU A 63 6.57 3.21 2.64
N ILE A 64 5.25 3.07 2.48
CA ILE A 64 4.41 2.28 3.41
C ILE A 64 4.83 0.81 3.41
N HIS A 65 5.03 0.20 2.25
CA HIS A 65 5.51 -1.19 2.18
C HIS A 65 6.91 -1.33 2.78
N GLU A 66 7.82 -0.40 2.48
CA GLU A 66 9.18 -0.37 3.06
C GLU A 66 9.12 -0.29 4.59
N LYS A 67 8.22 0.50 5.18
CA LYS A 67 8.02 0.58 6.63
C LYS A 67 7.57 -0.75 7.23
N TYR A 68 6.64 -1.47 6.59
CA TYR A 68 6.23 -2.79 7.06
C TYR A 68 7.34 -3.83 6.95
N LEU A 69 8.09 -3.83 5.84
CA LEU A 69 9.24 -4.70 5.67
C LEU A 69 10.32 -4.43 6.75
N GLN A 70 10.61 -3.16 7.03
CA GLN A 70 11.54 -2.76 8.09
C GLN A 70 11.06 -3.16 9.49
N ALA A 71 9.74 -3.20 9.71
CA ALA A 71 9.13 -3.69 10.94
C ALA A 71 9.14 -5.22 11.07
N GLY A 72 9.57 -5.95 10.02
CA GLY A 72 9.70 -7.41 10.03
C GLY A 72 8.56 -8.15 9.34
N ALA A 73 7.73 -7.49 8.53
CA ALA A 73 6.77 -8.18 7.68
C ALA A 73 7.51 -9.08 6.67
N ASP A 74 7.05 -10.32 6.54
CA ASP A 74 7.54 -11.28 5.56
C ASP A 74 6.72 -11.24 4.26
N ILE A 75 5.47 -10.80 4.37
CA ILE A 75 4.48 -10.77 3.29
C ILE A 75 3.87 -9.38 3.27
N ILE A 76 3.82 -8.77 2.09
CA ILE A 76 3.13 -7.51 1.85
C ILE A 76 1.86 -7.76 1.06
N THR A 77 0.82 -6.98 1.34
CA THR A 77 -0.40 -6.92 0.55
C THR A 77 -0.29 -5.84 -0.52
N THR A 78 -0.95 -6.03 -1.66
CA THR A 78 -1.07 -4.98 -2.68
C THR A 78 -2.09 -3.93 -2.24
N ASP A 79 -1.90 -2.69 -2.66
CA ASP A 79 -2.88 -1.61 -2.50
C ASP A 79 -4.00 -1.73 -3.55
N SER A 80 -4.79 -2.80 -3.44
CA SER A 80 -5.80 -3.21 -4.43
C SER A 80 -7.05 -3.81 -3.77
N PHE A 81 -7.51 -3.23 -2.66
CA PHE A 81 -8.67 -3.74 -1.94
C PHE A 81 -9.99 -3.56 -2.72
N ASN A 82 -10.10 -2.51 -3.54
CA ASN A 82 -11.26 -2.18 -4.36
C ASN A 82 -11.00 -2.29 -5.87
N ALA A 83 -9.81 -2.74 -6.29
CA ALA A 83 -9.34 -2.76 -7.68
C ALA A 83 -9.40 -4.14 -8.35
#